data_AF-A0A1Y2BU93-F1
#
_entry.id   AF-A0A1Y2BU93-F1
#
_cell.length_a   1.000
_cell.length_b   1.000
_cell.length_c   1.000
_cell.angle_alpha   90.00
_cell.angle_beta   90.00
_cell.angle_gamma   90.00
#
_symmetry.space_group_name_H-M   'P 1'
#
loop_
_entity.id
_entity.type
_entity.pdbx_description
1 polymer ?
#
loop_
_entity_poly.entity_id
_entity_poly.type
_entity_poly.pdbx_seq_one_letter_code
_entity_poly.pdbx_strand_id
1 'polypeptide(L)'
;MNAQSAIDKVNQINYSMGMVSFATVLFMLHTDSYQIDWRPPSWVRIMIYLDALAFFIYYLGGLIQDSGSCQMYYWVLVASEVVWSFKDAFKFGYIVFRGLAIVGNKRIYPFLITPLISLALYWHYIYVVYGEILISPCECAPEEEIFGS
;
A
#
# COMPACT_ATOMS: atom_id res chain seq x y z
N MET A 1 25.03 -12.07 1.39
CA MET A 1 24.18 -10.88 1.68
C MET A 1 23.31 -11.26 2.85
N ASN A 2 23.50 -10.63 4.00
CA ASN A 2 22.75 -10.95 5.22
C ASN A 2 21.30 -10.47 5.05
N ALA A 3 20.32 -11.26 5.49
CA ALA A 3 18.90 -10.97 5.35
C ALA A 3 18.52 -9.55 5.85
N GLN A 4 19.20 -9.07 6.89
CA GLN A 4 19.04 -7.73 7.44
C GLN A 4 19.28 -6.60 6.42
N SER A 5 20.34 -6.70 5.62
CA SER A 5 20.65 -5.65 4.64
C SER A 5 19.72 -5.65 3.43
N ALA A 6 18.98 -6.73 3.21
CA ALA A 6 17.90 -6.76 2.23
C ALA A 6 16.64 -6.08 2.77
N ILE A 7 16.30 -6.32 4.05
CA ILE A 7 15.16 -5.69 4.75
C ILE A 7 15.35 -4.17 4.80
N ASP A 8 16.53 -3.68 5.17
CA ASP A 8 16.82 -2.24 5.24
C ASP A 8 16.66 -1.55 3.89
N LYS A 9 17.09 -2.20 2.81
CA LYS A 9 16.93 -1.68 1.44
C LYS A 9 15.47 -1.64 1.02
N VAL A 10 14.68 -2.67 1.34
CA VAL A 10 13.24 -2.69 1.04
C VAL A 10 12.53 -1.55 1.78
N ASN A 11 12.85 -1.35 3.06
CA ASN A 11 12.30 -0.24 3.84
C ASN A 11 12.68 1.12 3.23
N GLN A 12 13.95 1.35 2.89
CA GLN A 12 14.39 2.59 2.23
C GLN A 12 13.68 2.84 0.89
N ILE A 13 13.43 1.78 0.11
CA ILE A 13 12.69 1.87 -1.14
C ILE A 13 11.24 2.28 -0.87
N ASN A 14 10.57 1.66 0.11
CA ASN A 14 9.20 1.98 0.48
C ASN A 14 9.07 3.44 0.96
N TYR A 15 10.01 3.90 1.80
CA TYR A 15 10.10 5.31 2.22
C TYR A 15 10.28 6.27 1.04
N SER A 16 11.16 5.93 0.10
CA SER A 16 11.41 6.75 -1.09
C SER A 16 10.20 6.83 -2.00
N MET A 17 9.49 5.71 -2.20
CA MET A 17 8.25 5.68 -3.00
C MET A 17 7.15 6.53 -2.36
N GLY A 18 6.96 6.43 -1.05
CA GLY A 18 5.97 7.23 -0.32
C GLY A 18 6.22 8.74 -0.42
N MET A 19 7.47 9.19 -0.28
CA MET A 19 7.84 10.60 -0.44
C MET A 19 7.53 11.13 -1.84
N VAL A 20 7.79 10.34 -2.88
CA VAL A 20 7.48 10.72 -4.27
C VAL A 20 5.97 10.88 -4.47
N SER A 21 5.16 9.96 -3.92
CA SER A 21 3.70 10.04 -4.01
C SER A 21 3.16 11.27 -3.30
N PHE A 22 3.69 11.61 -2.12
CA PHE A 22 3.35 12.85 -1.40
C PHE A 22 3.73 14.11 -2.17
N ALA A 23 4.94 14.18 -2.70
CA ALA A 23 5.38 15.32 -3.53
C ALA A 23 4.50 15.48 -4.77
N THR A 24 4.07 14.37 -5.37
CA THR A 24 3.17 14.35 -6.53
C THR A 24 1.79 14.89 -6.16
N VAL A 25 1.26 14.54 -4.97
CA VAL A 25 0.00 15.10 -4.46
C VAL A 25 0.10 16.62 -4.28
N LEU A 26 1.17 17.11 -3.65
CA LEU A 26 1.39 18.55 -3.48
C LEU A 26 1.51 19.29 -4.82
N PHE A 27 2.16 18.67 -5.81
CA PHE A 27 2.25 19.21 -7.15
C PHE A 27 0.88 19.26 -7.85
N MET A 28 0.06 18.21 -7.70
CA MET A 28 -1.31 18.18 -8.23
C MET A 28 -2.19 19.25 -7.57
N LEU A 29 -1.98 19.53 -6.28
CA LEU A 29 -2.66 20.61 -5.57
C LEU A 29 -2.23 21.98 -6.10
N HIS A 30 -0.93 22.22 -6.26
CA HIS A 30 -0.42 23.48 -6.81
C HIS A 30 -0.95 23.74 -8.24
N THR A 31 -1.05 22.69 -9.06
CA THR A 31 -1.47 22.81 -10.47
C THR A 31 -2.98 22.74 -10.68
N ASP A 32 -3.78 22.85 -9.62
CA ASP A 32 -5.25 22.71 -9.61
C ASP A 32 -5.76 21.43 -10.31
N SER A 33 -4.91 20.42 -10.39
CA SER A 33 -5.15 19.16 -11.10
C SER A 33 -5.65 18.05 -10.17
N TYR A 34 -6.27 18.43 -9.06
CA TYR A 34 -6.68 17.51 -7.99
C TYR A 34 -8.02 16.80 -8.25
N GLN A 35 -8.80 17.25 -9.23
CA GLN A 35 -10.14 16.71 -9.51
C GLN A 35 -10.09 15.22 -9.90
N ILE A 36 -11.02 14.45 -9.34
CA ILE A 36 -11.18 13.02 -9.60
C ILE A 36 -12.45 12.82 -10.43
N ASP A 37 -12.27 12.35 -11.67
CA ASP A 37 -13.36 11.82 -12.49
C ASP A 37 -13.35 10.28 -12.46
N TRP A 38 -14.45 9.63 -12.81
CA TRP A 38 -14.49 8.16 -12.98
C TRP A 38 -13.86 7.68 -14.30
N ARG A 39 -13.20 8.57 -15.05
CA ARG A 39 -12.56 8.25 -16.32
C ARG A 39 -11.24 7.48 -16.09
N PRO A 40 -10.84 6.58 -17.01
CA PRO A 40 -9.62 5.78 -16.86
C PRO A 40 -8.32 6.57 -16.58
N PRO A 41 -8.09 7.79 -17.12
CA PRO A 41 -6.91 8.58 -16.78
C PRO A 41 -6.86 9.00 -15.31
N SER A 42 -8.02 9.23 -14.70
CA SER A 42 -8.15 9.64 -13.29
C SER A 42 -7.86 8.50 -12.32
N TRP A 43 -7.86 7.24 -12.78
CA TRP A 43 -7.44 6.09 -11.98
C TRP A 43 -5.97 6.22 -11.53
N VAL A 44 -5.14 6.86 -12.36
CA VAL A 44 -3.75 7.17 -11.99
C VAL A 44 -3.70 8.14 -10.82
N ARG A 45 -4.57 9.14 -10.79
CA ARG A 45 -4.68 10.09 -9.67
C ARG A 45 -5.14 9.38 -8.39
N ILE A 46 -6.15 8.51 -8.50
CA ILE A 46 -6.62 7.69 -7.38
C ILE A 46 -5.49 6.81 -6.83
N MET A 47 -4.69 6.18 -7.69
CA MET A 47 -3.52 5.39 -7.25
C MET A 47 -2.51 6.24 -6.47
N ILE A 48 -2.23 7.47 -6.92
CA ILE A 48 -1.31 8.38 -6.21
C ILE A 48 -1.87 8.79 -4.85
N TYR A 49 -3.17 9.10 -4.76
CA TYR A 49 -3.81 9.43 -3.48
C TYR A 49 -3.82 8.25 -2.50
N LEU A 50 -4.14 7.05 -2.99
CA LEU A 50 -4.11 5.83 -2.16
C LEU A 50 -2.69 5.51 -1.71
N ASP A 51 -1.68 5.72 -2.55
CA ASP A 51 -0.30 5.49 -2.17
C ASP A 51 0.20 6.49 -1.11
N ALA A 52 -0.14 7.76 -1.26
CA ALA A 52 0.15 8.77 -0.25
C ALA A 52 -0.59 8.47 1.07
N LEU A 53 -1.86 8.04 1.01
CA LEU A 53 -2.62 7.66 2.21
C LEU A 53 -2.03 6.42 2.90
N ALA A 54 -1.69 5.37 2.13
CA ALA A 54 -1.07 4.17 2.69
C ALA A 54 0.27 4.49 3.36
N PHE A 55 1.09 5.31 2.71
CA PHE A 55 2.36 5.77 3.29
C PHE A 55 2.14 6.60 4.56
N PHE A 56 1.11 7.46 4.60
CA PHE A 56 0.76 8.22 5.80
C PHE A 56 0.43 7.30 6.98
N ILE A 57 -0.41 6.29 6.75
CA ILE A 57 -0.80 5.31 7.77
C ILE A 57 0.42 4.49 8.22
N TYR A 58 1.25 4.05 7.27
CA TYR A 58 2.48 3.31 7.56
C TYR A 58 3.45 4.15 8.42
N TYR A 59 3.66 5.42 8.05
CA TYR A 59 4.48 6.34 8.82
C TYR A 59 3.92 6.58 10.23
N LEU A 60 2.60 6.72 10.36
CA LEU A 60 1.94 6.81 11.66
C LEU A 60 2.21 5.55 12.51
N GLY A 61 2.17 4.37 11.90
CA GLY A 61 2.54 3.10 12.56
C GLY A 61 3.95 3.16 13.14
N GLY A 62 4.92 3.67 12.39
CA GLY A 62 6.29 3.87 12.87
C GLY A 62 6.41 4.83 14.06
N LEU A 63 5.56 5.86 14.15
CA LEU A 63 5.54 6.79 15.29
C LEU A 63 4.91 6.18 16.55
N ILE A 64 3.96 5.25 16.39
CA ILE A 64 3.26 4.60 17.51
C ILE A 64 4.03 3.38 18.02
N GLN A 65 5.01 2.87 17.25
CA GLN A 65 5.80 1.69 17.60
C GLN A 65 6.45 1.79 18.99
N ASP A 66 6.91 2.99 19.37
CA ASP A 66 7.62 3.22 20.64
C ASP A 66 6.69 3.57 21.82
N SER A 67 5.40 3.86 21.56
CA SER A 67 4.48 4.42 22.56
C SER A 67 3.14 3.69 22.72
N GLY A 68 2.78 2.84 21.75
CA GLY A 68 1.51 2.12 21.72
C GLY A 68 1.62 0.65 22.09
N SER A 69 0.47 0.00 22.27
CA SER A 69 0.44 -1.46 22.39
C SER A 69 0.89 -2.11 21.08
N CYS A 70 1.68 -3.18 21.17
CA CYS A 70 2.17 -3.93 20.00
C CYS A 70 1.03 -4.35 19.05
N GLN A 71 -0.13 -4.69 19.61
CA GLN A 71 -1.33 -4.98 18.84
C GLN A 71 -1.84 -3.77 18.03
N MET A 72 -1.77 -2.56 18.58
CA MET A 72 -2.13 -1.33 17.87
C MET A 72 -1.18 -1.07 16.70
N TYR A 73 0.12 -1.31 16.86
CA TYR A 73 1.09 -1.23 15.77
C TYR A 73 0.73 -2.17 14.60
N TYR A 74 0.42 -3.44 14.90
CA TYR A 74 0.02 -4.40 13.87
C TYR A 74 -1.29 -4.02 13.17
N TRP A 75 -2.29 -3.51 13.88
CA TRP A 75 -3.53 -3.02 13.26
C TRP A 75 -3.29 -1.86 12.30
N VAL A 76 -2.40 -0.93 12.65
CA VAL A 76 -2.02 0.19 11.77
C VAL A 76 -1.27 -0.31 10.54
N LEU A 77 -0.38 -1.30 10.70
CA LEU A 77 0.35 -1.91 9.58
C LEU A 77 -0.62 -2.61 8.62
N VAL A 78 -1.55 -3.41 9.15
CA VAL A 78 -2.60 -4.06 8.35
C VAL A 78 -3.50 -3.04 7.66
N ALA A 79 -3.84 -1.92 8.32
CA ALA A 79 -4.60 -0.85 7.68
C ALA A 79 -3.85 -0.26 6.47
N SER A 80 -2.53 -0.08 6.56
CA SER A 80 -1.72 0.39 5.43
C SER A 80 -1.70 -0.60 4.26
N GLU A 81 -1.58 -1.90 4.54
CA GLU A 81 -1.64 -2.99 3.56
C GLU A 81 -2.99 -3.06 2.86
N VAL A 82 -4.08 -2.84 3.60
CA VAL A 82 -5.43 -2.77 3.01
C VAL A 82 -5.52 -1.60 2.02
N VAL A 83 -4.99 -0.42 2.35
CA VAL A 83 -5.01 0.73 1.41
C VAL A 83 -4.14 0.44 0.18
N TRP A 84 -2.98 -0.19 0.33
CA TRP A 84 -2.15 -0.62 -0.81
C TRP A 84 -2.85 -1.65 -1.69
N SER A 85 -3.67 -2.54 -1.12
CA SER A 85 -4.47 -3.50 -1.91
C SER A 85 -5.42 -2.80 -2.90
N PHE A 86 -6.02 -1.68 -2.50
CA PHE A 86 -6.88 -0.89 -3.39
C PHE A 86 -6.07 -0.22 -4.50
N LYS A 87 -4.90 0.36 -4.18
CA LYS A 87 -3.97 0.92 -5.18
C LYS A 87 -3.61 -0.13 -6.24
N ASP A 88 -3.25 -1.34 -5.81
CA ASP A 88 -2.89 -2.42 -6.73
C ASP A 88 -4.07 -2.88 -7.59
N ALA A 89 -5.28 -2.95 -7.02
CA ALA A 89 -6.49 -3.22 -7.80
C ALA A 89 -6.68 -2.20 -8.94
N PHE A 90 -6.59 -0.89 -8.64
CA PHE A 90 -6.67 0.15 -9.67
C PHE A 90 -5.53 0.06 -10.70
N LYS A 91 -4.32 -0.31 -10.28
CA LYS A 91 -3.16 -0.50 -11.15
C LYS A 91 -3.40 -1.62 -12.16
N PHE A 92 -3.82 -2.80 -11.70
CA PHE A 92 -4.09 -3.92 -12.60
C PHE A 92 -5.27 -3.64 -13.54
N GLY A 93 -6.34 -3.01 -13.03
CA GLY A 93 -7.45 -2.57 -13.87
C GLY A 93 -6.99 -1.59 -14.97
N TYR A 94 -6.18 -0.58 -14.62
CA TYR A 94 -5.65 0.37 -15.59
C TYR A 94 -4.74 -0.28 -16.65
N ILE A 95 -3.87 -1.21 -16.24
CA ILE A 95 -3.00 -1.96 -17.17
C ILE A 95 -3.84 -2.76 -18.17
N VAL A 96 -4.86 -3.48 -17.69
CA VAL A 96 -5.75 -4.26 -18.56
C VAL A 96 -6.54 -3.34 -19.50
N PHE A 97 -7.03 -2.20 -19.01
CA PHE A 97 -7.70 -1.20 -19.85
C PHE A 97 -6.80 -0.72 -20.99
N ARG A 98 -5.55 -0.34 -20.69
CA ARG A 98 -4.57 0.11 -21.69
C ARG A 98 -4.20 -1.02 -22.66
N GLY A 99 -4.03 -2.23 -22.16
CA GLY A 99 -3.76 -3.41 -22.99
C GLY A 99 -4.88 -3.70 -23.99
N LEU A 100 -6.14 -3.64 -23.54
CA LEU A 100 -7.31 -3.81 -24.41
C LEU A 100 -7.42 -2.71 -25.46
N ALA A 101 -7.11 -1.46 -25.08
CA ALA A 101 -7.08 -0.33 -26.00
C ALA A 101 -6.03 -0.50 -27.12
N ILE A 102 -4.84 -1.02 -26.79
CA ILE A 102 -3.77 -1.30 -27.76
C ILE A 102 -4.18 -2.40 -28.75
N VAL A 103 -4.85 -3.45 -28.26
CA VAL A 103 -5.33 -4.56 -29.09
C VAL A 103 -6.60 -4.19 -29.89
N GLY A 104 -7.20 -3.02 -29.64
CA GLY A 104 -8.44 -2.59 -30.29
C GLY A 104 -9.68 -3.35 -29.81
N ASN A 105 -9.59 -4.04 -28.67
CA ASN A 105 -10.69 -4.83 -28.11
C ASN A 105 -11.60 -3.96 -27.24
N LYS A 106 -12.89 -3.89 -27.58
CA LYS A 106 -13.89 -3.05 -26.88
C LYS A 106 -14.57 -3.75 -25.69
N ARG A 107 -14.13 -4.95 -25.31
CA ARG A 107 -14.69 -5.71 -24.19
C ARG A 107 -14.43 -4.98 -22.86
N ILE A 108 -15.50 -4.68 -22.13
CA ILE A 108 -15.44 -3.95 -20.84
C ILE A 108 -15.22 -4.92 -19.66
N TYR A 109 -15.66 -6.17 -19.76
CA TYR A 109 -15.59 -7.13 -18.65
C TYR A 109 -14.18 -7.40 -18.09
N PRO A 110 -13.09 -7.53 -18.89
CA PRO A 110 -11.79 -7.89 -18.32
C PRO A 110 -11.25 -6.76 -17.44
N PHE A 111 -11.50 -5.52 -17.86
CA PHE A 111 -11.15 -4.31 -17.10
C PHE A 111 -11.82 -4.24 -15.72
N LEU A 112 -13.06 -4.73 -15.60
CA LEU A 112 -13.79 -4.73 -14.32
C LEU A 112 -13.48 -5.94 -13.44
N ILE A 113 -13.20 -7.10 -14.04
CA ILE A 113 -12.97 -8.34 -13.29
C ILE A 113 -11.55 -8.40 -12.73
N THR A 114 -10.54 -7.96 -13.47
CA THR A 114 -9.14 -7.99 -13.01
C THR A 114 -8.91 -7.25 -11.67
N PRO A 115 -9.41 -6.01 -11.45
CA PRO A 115 -9.23 -5.34 -10.16
C PRO A 115 -9.90 -6.10 -9.02
N LEU A 116 -11.08 -6.70 -9.25
CA LEU A 116 -11.79 -7.48 -8.22
C LEU A 116 -11.04 -8.76 -7.84
N ILE A 117 -10.53 -9.50 -8.83
CA ILE A 117 -9.72 -10.70 -8.58
C ILE A 117 -8.43 -10.33 -7.85
N SER A 118 -7.77 -9.24 -8.26
CA SER A 118 -6.55 -8.76 -7.60
C SER A 118 -6.81 -8.43 -6.13
N LEU A 119 -7.90 -7.73 -5.84
CA LEU A 119 -8.28 -7.36 -4.48
C LEU A 119 -8.56 -8.60 -3.62
N ALA A 120 -9.32 -9.55 -4.16
CA ALA A 120 -9.64 -10.80 -3.47
C ALA A 120 -8.40 -11.64 -3.16
N LEU A 121 -7.46 -11.74 -4.11
CA LEU A 121 -6.18 -12.44 -3.90
C LEU A 121 -5.33 -11.75 -2.84
N TYR A 122 -5.28 -10.42 -2.85
CA TYR A 122 -4.51 -9.65 -1.88
C TYR A 122 -5.09 -9.78 -0.46
N TRP A 123 -6.40 -9.74 -0.31
CA TRP A 123 -7.04 -9.93 0.99
C TRP A 123 -6.89 -11.37 1.50
N HIS A 124 -6.93 -12.35 0.60
CA HIS A 124 -6.61 -13.73 0.96
C HIS A 124 -5.17 -13.85 1.47
N TYR A 125 -4.21 -13.18 0.80
CA TYR A 125 -2.83 -13.09 1.27
C TYR A 125 -2.72 -12.45 2.66
N ILE A 126 -3.38 -11.30 2.89
CA ILE A 126 -3.39 -10.64 4.20
C ILE A 126 -3.94 -11.59 5.28
N TYR A 127 -5.04 -12.28 4.98
CA TYR A 127 -5.66 -13.21 5.94
C TYR A 127 -4.72 -14.36 6.30
N VAL A 128 -4.02 -14.94 5.33
CA VAL A 128 -3.10 -16.06 5.57
C VAL A 128 -1.85 -15.62 6.33
N VAL A 129 -1.30 -14.43 6.03
CA VAL A 129 -0.03 -13.97 6.61
C VAL A 129 -0.23 -13.30 7.97
N TYR A 130 -1.24 -12.44 8.08
CA TYR A 130 -1.48 -11.63 9.28
C TYR A 130 -2.59 -12.17 10.17
N GLY A 131 -3.39 -13.15 9.71
CA GLY A 131 -4.52 -13.69 10.48
C GLY A 131 -4.10 -14.26 11.84
N GLU A 132 -2.99 -15.01 11.90
CA GLU A 132 -2.49 -15.59 13.16
C GLU A 132 -1.88 -14.53 14.09
N ILE A 133 -1.23 -13.51 13.52
CA ILE A 133 -0.58 -12.40 14.25
C ILE A 133 -1.63 -11.47 14.88
N LEU A 134 -2.80 -11.32 14.24
CA LEU A 134 -3.89 -10.46 14.73
C LEU A 134 -4.71 -11.12 15.85
N ILE A 135 -4.72 -12.46 15.91
CA ILE A 135 -5.54 -13.25 16.85
C ILE A 135 -4.75 -13.64 18.11
N SER A 136 -3.43 -13.78 18.01
CA SER A 136 -2.59 -14.10 19.17
C SER A 136 -2.27 -12.84 20.00
N PRO A 137 -2.25 -12.94 21.35
CA PRO A 137 -1.79 -11.84 22.19
C PRO A 137 -0.31 -11.59 21.89
N CYS A 138 0.02 -10.41 21.36
CA CYS A 138 1.40 -10.05 21.05
C CYS A 138 2.22 -9.97 22.34
N GLU A 139 3.21 -10.84 22.51
CA GLU A 139 4.32 -10.58 23.43
C GLU A 139 5.22 -9.53 22.78
N CYS A 140 5.27 -8.32 23.36
CA CYS A 140 6.28 -7.34 22.99
C CYS A 140 7.64 -8.00 23.25
N ALA A 141 8.48 -8.13 22.22
CA ALA A 141 9.86 -8.55 22.43
C ALA A 141 10.50 -7.60 23.47
N PRO A 142 11.11 -8.12 24.54
CA PRO A 142 11.71 -7.28 25.57
C PRO A 142 12.87 -6.45 24.99
N GLU A 143 12.98 -5.23 25.50
CA GLU A 143 13.81 -4.10 25.10
C GLU A 143 15.35 -4.32 25.22
N GLU A 144 15.85 -5.56 25.22
CA GLU A 144 17.17 -5.89 25.81
C GLU A 144 18.31 -6.28 24.84
N GLU A 145 18.25 -5.97 23.53
CA GLU A 145 19.38 -6.27 22.61
C GLU A 145 19.93 -5.07 21.80
N ILE A 146 19.59 -3.82 22.13
CA ILE A 146 20.20 -2.63 21.46
C ILE A 146 21.30 -1.96 22.28
N PHE A 147 21.46 -2.29 23.58
CA PHE A 147 22.54 -1.79 24.45
C PHE A 147 23.27 -2.91 25.21
N GLY A 148 23.67 -3.98 24.52
CA GLY A 148 24.37 -5.10 25.16
C GLY A 148 25.31 -5.87 24.24
N SER A 149 26.56 -5.41 24.20
CA SER A 149 27.80 -6.04 23.68
C SER A 149 28.20 -5.83 22.21
#